data_AF-A0A969F0A2-F1
#
_entry.id   AF-A0A969F0A2-F1
#
_cell.length_a   1.000
_cell.length_b   1.000
_cell.length_c   1.000
_cell.angle_alpha   90.00
_cell.angle_beta   90.00
_cell.angle_gamma   90.00
#
_symmetry.space_group_name_H-M   'P 1'
#
loop_
_entity.id
_entity.type
_entity.pdbx_description
1 polymer ?
#
loop_
_entity_poly.entity_id
_entity_poly.type
_entity_poly.pdbx_seq_one_letter_code
_entity_poly.pdbx_strand_id
1 'polypeptide(L)'
;MKNWMNRRSRLGGSITIALGMSLGATAIGAQDVAAPGIVTDSATLIQQPVNVSQPQRASLLKSPQPPEPFPSLSTPQIDRQLELYLRYLAQEGRPDVLIVGSSRALQGVDPVALQTALATAGYPKLKVFNFGINGATAQVVNLQLNRLLKPEQWPRVIVWADGVRAFNSGRLDRTYRNIQVSQGFQKLQTGSTPQLVPYLNGMLHDDDVKTLEDPRQLQGLHVVSDVFLPQQYFRQFPKIAGQFDGDYVDFDLSGAQTTATSDLLRQTDADAFRWCL
;
A
#
# COMPACT_ATOMS: atom_id res chain seq x y z
N MET A 1 -53.82 7.57 0.65
CA MET A 1 -53.65 8.95 0.13
C MET A 1 -52.18 9.18 -0.19
N LYS A 2 -51.87 9.80 -1.35
CA LYS A 2 -50.58 10.45 -1.75
C LYS A 2 -49.31 9.60 -1.51
N ASN A 3 -48.79 8.84 -2.48
CA ASN A 3 -48.07 9.28 -3.70
C ASN A 3 -46.99 10.35 -3.49
N TRP A 4 -45.73 9.92 -3.46
CA TRP A 4 -44.55 10.64 -3.97
C TRP A 4 -43.41 9.60 -4.14
N MET A 5 -42.74 9.36 -5.27
CA MET A 5 -42.94 9.49 -6.72
C MET A 5 -41.53 9.38 -7.32
N ASN A 6 -41.33 8.36 -8.16
CA ASN A 6 -40.11 8.14 -8.95
C ASN A 6 -39.51 9.43 -9.53
N ARG A 7 -38.17 9.54 -9.50
CA ARG A 7 -37.43 10.24 -10.54
C ARG A 7 -36.24 9.40 -11.02
N ARG A 8 -36.45 8.71 -12.14
CA ARG A 8 -35.36 8.22 -13.00
C ARG A 8 -34.95 9.37 -13.92
N SER A 9 -33.71 9.82 -13.88
CA SER A 9 -33.12 10.66 -14.93
C SER A 9 -32.19 9.82 -15.80
N ARG A 10 -32.61 9.58 -17.05
CA ARG A 10 -31.68 9.19 -18.11
C ARG A 10 -30.85 10.42 -18.48
N LEU A 11 -29.52 10.30 -18.48
CA LEU A 11 -28.67 11.09 -19.36
C LEU A 11 -27.61 10.15 -19.94
N GLY A 12 -27.64 9.98 -21.26
CA GLY A 12 -26.52 9.44 -22.00
C GLY A 12 -25.55 10.57 -22.36
N GLY A 13 -24.27 10.23 -22.52
CA GLY A 13 -23.23 11.19 -22.87
C GLY A 13 -21.91 10.48 -23.12
N SER A 14 -21.71 10.03 -24.36
CA SER A 14 -20.40 9.54 -24.80
C SER A 14 -19.42 10.71 -24.83
N ILE A 15 -18.27 10.57 -24.18
CA ILE A 15 -17.14 11.50 -24.34
C ILE A 15 -15.92 10.69 -24.80
N THR A 16 -15.69 10.72 -26.11
CA THR A 16 -14.41 10.36 -26.71
C THR A 16 -13.52 11.59 -26.68
N ILE A 17 -12.37 11.52 -26.01
CA ILE A 17 -11.31 12.53 -26.16
C ILE A 17 -10.09 11.82 -26.75
N ALA A 18 -9.87 12.05 -28.04
CA ALA A 18 -8.59 11.81 -28.66
C ALA A 18 -7.75 13.09 -28.56
N LEU A 19 -6.58 13.02 -27.93
CA LEU A 19 -5.50 13.98 -28.17
C LEU A 19 -4.32 13.22 -28.73
N GLY A 20 -4.04 13.44 -30.01
CA GLY A 20 -2.75 13.07 -30.60
C GLY A 20 -1.72 14.14 -30.25
N MET A 21 -0.52 13.72 -29.86
CA MET A 21 0.67 14.58 -29.89
C MET A 21 1.77 13.90 -30.69
N SER A 22 2.05 14.47 -31.85
CA SER A 22 3.23 14.17 -32.65
C SER A 22 4.43 14.89 -32.04
N LEU A 23 5.52 14.16 -31.81
CA LEU A 23 6.85 14.73 -31.64
C LEU A 23 7.81 13.93 -32.52
N GLY A 24 8.22 14.55 -33.63
CA GLY A 24 9.33 14.05 -34.42
C GLY A 24 10.67 14.43 -33.78
N ALA A 25 11.64 13.54 -33.85
CA ALA A 25 13.02 13.81 -33.52
C ALA A 25 13.92 13.19 -34.60
N THR A 26 14.38 14.03 -35.54
CA THR A 26 15.47 13.70 -36.44
C THR A 26 16.80 13.80 -35.68
N ALA A 27 17.62 12.75 -35.77
CA ALA A 27 19.02 12.80 -35.34
C ALA A 27 19.92 12.52 -36.55
N ILE A 28 20.80 13.47 -36.86
CA ILE A 28 21.77 13.41 -37.96
C ILE A 28 23.17 13.45 -37.34
N GLY A 29 24.07 12.58 -37.82
CA GLY A 29 25.48 12.93 -37.99
C GLY A 29 26.48 12.51 -36.89
N ALA A 30 27.30 11.51 -37.25
CA ALA A 30 28.74 11.39 -36.93
C ALA A 30 29.29 10.27 -37.85
N GLN A 31 29.62 10.54 -39.12
CA GLN A 31 30.92 11.04 -39.62
C GLN A 31 32.13 10.20 -39.18
N ASP A 32 32.61 9.39 -40.12
CA ASP A 32 33.87 8.65 -40.11
C ASP A 32 35.10 9.55 -40.14
N VAL A 33 36.22 9.03 -39.59
CA VAL A 33 37.57 9.51 -39.92
C VAL A 33 38.49 8.29 -40.12
N ALA A 34 39.00 8.12 -41.35
CA ALA A 34 40.02 7.13 -41.72
C ALA A 34 41.42 7.58 -41.20
N ALA A 35 42.53 6.83 -41.25
CA ALA A 35 43.06 5.83 -42.18
C ALA A 35 44.39 5.24 -41.59
N PRO A 36 45.33 4.61 -42.34
CA PRO A 36 45.22 3.55 -43.37
C PRO A 36 46.20 2.36 -43.18
N GLY A 37 45.90 1.23 -43.85
CA GLY A 37 46.91 0.50 -44.67
C GLY A 37 47.68 -0.70 -44.08
N ILE A 38 47.52 -1.87 -44.74
CA ILE A 38 48.57 -2.65 -45.45
C ILE A 38 47.88 -3.80 -46.23
N VAL A 39 48.51 -4.27 -47.32
CA VAL A 39 47.94 -5.16 -48.37
C VAL A 39 48.55 -6.59 -48.30
N THR A 40 47.90 -7.54 -48.99
CA THR A 40 48.28 -8.94 -49.37
C THR A 40 47.95 -10.05 -48.33
N ASP A 41 47.51 -11.28 -48.69
CA ASP A 41 47.02 -11.80 -50.00
C ASP A 41 46.10 -13.06 -49.91
N SER A 42 45.59 -13.49 -51.09
CA SER A 42 45.21 -14.84 -51.56
C SER A 42 44.91 -15.99 -50.58
N ALA A 43 43.70 -16.56 -50.68
CA ALA A 43 43.48 -17.97 -51.08
C ALA A 43 41.98 -18.29 -51.27
N THR A 44 41.65 -19.11 -52.27
CA THR A 44 40.27 -19.41 -52.71
C THR A 44 39.88 -20.88 -52.47
N LEU A 45 38.57 -21.10 -52.24
CA LEU A 45 37.83 -22.33 -52.57
C LEU A 45 38.09 -23.63 -51.75
N ILE A 46 37.11 -24.01 -50.90
CA ILE A 46 36.46 -25.34 -50.96
C ILE A 46 34.95 -25.14 -50.78
N GLN A 47 34.16 -25.94 -51.48
CA GLN A 47 32.71 -25.82 -51.63
C GLN A 47 31.92 -26.40 -50.43
N GLN A 48 30.71 -25.88 -50.21
CA GLN A 48 29.69 -26.56 -49.40
C GLN A 48 29.26 -27.87 -50.07
N PRO A 49 28.72 -28.82 -49.31
CA PRO A 49 27.33 -29.17 -49.58
C PRO A 49 26.43 -29.33 -48.35
N VAL A 50 25.17 -28.91 -48.56
CA VAL A 50 23.92 -29.48 -48.01
C VAL A 50 23.67 -29.37 -46.50
N ASN A 51 22.71 -28.51 -46.21
CA ASN A 51 21.98 -28.39 -44.95
C ASN A 51 21.20 -29.67 -44.60
N VAL A 52 21.43 -30.24 -43.40
CA VAL A 52 20.58 -31.28 -42.82
C VAL A 52 20.04 -30.76 -41.48
N SER A 53 18.76 -30.37 -41.49
CA SER A 53 18.07 -29.80 -40.33
C SER A 53 18.04 -30.79 -39.15
N GLN A 54 18.68 -30.44 -38.04
CA GLN A 54 18.43 -31.08 -36.74
C GLN A 54 17.63 -30.13 -35.83
N PRO A 55 16.60 -30.63 -35.11
CA PRO A 55 15.66 -29.78 -34.39
C PRO A 55 16.29 -29.14 -33.15
N GLN A 56 15.97 -27.87 -32.92
CA GLN A 56 16.36 -27.13 -31.71
C GLN A 56 15.89 -27.86 -30.44
N ARG A 57 16.82 -28.52 -29.75
CA ARG A 57 16.64 -29.10 -28.42
C ARG A 57 17.56 -28.45 -27.40
N ALA A 58 17.18 -27.25 -26.99
CA ALA A 58 17.50 -26.71 -25.66
C ALA A 58 16.37 -25.77 -25.24
N SER A 59 15.20 -26.34 -24.93
CA SER A 59 14.18 -25.62 -24.17
C SER A 59 14.75 -25.35 -22.79
N LEU A 60 15.26 -24.14 -22.57
CA LEU A 60 15.50 -23.61 -21.24
C LEU A 60 14.13 -23.33 -20.62
N LEU A 61 13.48 -24.40 -20.15
CA LEU A 61 12.40 -24.35 -19.17
C LEU A 61 12.95 -23.62 -17.94
N LYS A 62 12.77 -22.30 -17.92
CA LYS A 62 13.04 -21.47 -16.76
C LYS A 62 12.16 -22.03 -15.63
N SER A 63 12.77 -22.76 -14.71
CA SER A 63 12.08 -23.32 -13.53
C SER A 63 11.27 -22.19 -12.90
N PRO A 64 10.01 -22.43 -12.49
CA PRO A 64 9.18 -21.38 -11.91
C PRO A 64 9.97 -20.69 -10.81
N GLN A 65 10.32 -19.43 -11.03
CA GLN A 65 11.01 -18.67 -10.00
C GLN A 65 10.04 -18.56 -8.82
N PRO A 66 10.50 -18.73 -7.58
CA PRO A 66 9.65 -18.47 -6.43
C PRO A 66 9.09 -17.04 -6.56
N PRO A 67 7.83 -16.81 -6.16
CA PRO A 67 7.23 -15.48 -6.30
C PRO A 67 8.08 -14.47 -5.54
N GLU A 68 8.55 -13.45 -6.25
CA GLU A 68 9.35 -12.36 -5.69
C GLU A 68 8.56 -11.65 -4.57
N PRO A 69 9.23 -11.25 -3.47
CA PRO A 69 8.59 -10.46 -2.41
C PRO A 69 8.01 -9.16 -2.95
N PHE A 70 6.93 -8.67 -2.33
CA PHE A 70 6.33 -7.41 -2.74
C PHE A 70 7.31 -6.25 -2.46
N PRO A 71 7.61 -5.35 -3.42
CA PRO A 71 8.57 -4.28 -3.20
C PRO A 71 8.12 -3.30 -2.12
N SER A 72 9.08 -2.72 -1.39
CA SER A 72 8.81 -1.76 -0.29
C SER A 72 7.84 -0.65 -0.69
N LEU A 73 6.92 -0.34 0.21
CA LEU A 73 5.96 0.76 0.07
C LEU A 73 6.48 2.08 0.61
N SER A 74 7.57 2.14 1.39
CA SER A 74 8.41 3.34 1.59
C SER A 74 9.38 3.17 2.77
N THR A 75 8.94 2.54 3.86
CA THR A 75 9.71 2.46 5.11
C THR A 75 9.55 1.08 5.75
N PRO A 76 10.55 0.60 6.51
CA PRO A 76 10.46 -0.68 7.20
C PRO A 76 9.24 -0.82 8.11
N GLN A 77 8.73 0.28 8.69
CA GLN A 77 7.52 0.27 9.51
C GLN A 77 6.26 -0.08 8.71
N ILE A 78 6.12 0.48 7.50
CA ILE A 78 5.00 0.19 6.60
C ILE A 78 5.09 -1.24 6.08
N ASP A 79 6.30 -1.67 5.69
CA ASP A 79 6.54 -3.01 5.16
C ASP A 79 6.29 -4.08 6.24
N ARG A 80 6.77 -3.86 7.48
CA ARG A 80 6.47 -4.67 8.67
C ARG A 80 4.98 -4.83 8.91
N GLN A 81 4.22 -3.74 8.83
CA GLN A 81 2.77 -3.74 9.05
C GLN A 81 2.01 -4.49 7.95
N LEU A 82 2.38 -4.25 6.69
CA LEU A 82 1.82 -5.00 5.55
C LEU A 82 2.07 -6.51 5.71
N GLU A 83 3.28 -6.90 6.11
CA GLU A 83 3.58 -8.32 6.30
C GLU A 83 2.87 -8.93 7.50
N LEU A 84 2.83 -8.26 8.66
CA LEU A 84 2.04 -8.72 9.81
C LEU A 84 0.58 -8.96 9.40
N TYR A 85 -0.01 -8.05 8.62
CA TYR A 85 -1.35 -8.21 8.08
C TYR A 85 -1.47 -9.40 7.10
N LEU A 86 -0.51 -9.58 6.18
CA LEU A 86 -0.51 -10.71 5.25
C LEU A 86 -0.32 -12.07 5.96
N ARG A 87 0.49 -12.12 7.03
CA ARG A 87 0.64 -13.30 7.90
C ARG A 87 -0.65 -13.58 8.67
N TYR A 88 -1.26 -12.55 9.24
CA TYR A 88 -2.55 -12.65 9.92
C TYR A 88 -3.63 -13.20 8.97
N LEU A 89 -3.75 -12.66 7.76
CA LEU A 89 -4.68 -13.16 6.74
C LEU A 89 -4.46 -14.64 6.38
N ALA A 90 -3.20 -15.10 6.38
CA ALA A 90 -2.86 -16.50 6.09
C ALA A 90 -3.16 -17.46 7.25
N GLN A 91 -3.07 -17.00 8.50
CA GLN A 91 -3.26 -17.81 9.71
C GLN A 91 -4.71 -17.77 10.23
N GLU A 92 -5.29 -16.57 10.30
CA GLU A 92 -6.57 -16.28 10.94
C GLU A 92 -7.69 -15.95 9.95
N GLY A 93 -7.37 -15.66 8.69
CA GLY A 93 -8.30 -15.09 7.72
C GLY A 93 -8.51 -13.58 7.93
N ARG A 94 -9.57 -13.02 7.34
CA ARG A 94 -9.89 -11.59 7.51
C ARG A 94 -10.24 -11.26 8.98
N PRO A 95 -9.81 -10.11 9.51
CA PRO A 95 -10.34 -9.60 10.77
C PRO A 95 -11.80 -9.14 10.59
N ASP A 96 -12.61 -9.24 11.66
CA ASP A 96 -13.93 -8.58 11.72
C ASP A 96 -13.76 -7.07 11.90
N VAL A 97 -12.77 -6.67 12.71
CA VAL A 97 -12.46 -5.27 13.04
C VAL A 97 -11.03 -4.95 12.62
N LEU A 98 -10.87 -3.99 11.71
CA LEU A 98 -9.56 -3.47 11.33
C LEU A 98 -9.38 -2.07 11.93
N ILE A 99 -8.35 -1.89 12.75
CA ILE A 99 -7.94 -0.58 13.22
C ILE A 99 -6.99 0.02 12.17
N VAL A 100 -7.22 1.28 11.78
CA VAL A 100 -6.42 2.03 10.80
C VAL A 100 -6.19 3.46 11.27
N GLY A 101 -5.17 4.13 10.75
CA GLY A 101 -4.83 5.51 11.09
C GLY A 101 -3.36 5.71 11.42
N SER A 102 -3.02 6.87 11.98
CA SER A 102 -1.65 7.33 12.24
C SER A 102 -0.96 6.58 13.41
N SER A 103 0.07 7.19 14.02
CA SER A 103 0.67 6.68 15.26
C SER A 103 -0.37 6.53 16.38
N ARG A 104 -1.45 7.32 16.35
CA ARG A 104 -2.60 7.21 17.26
C ARG A 104 -3.30 5.85 17.16
N ALA A 105 -3.43 5.30 15.95
CA ALA A 105 -3.88 3.92 15.75
C ALA A 105 -2.78 2.92 16.14
N LEU A 106 -1.62 3.05 15.49
CA LEU A 106 -0.51 2.09 15.54
C LEU A 106 0.01 1.81 16.97
N GLN A 107 -0.01 2.82 17.84
CA GLN A 107 0.55 2.76 19.21
C GLN A 107 -0.54 2.93 20.29
N GLY A 108 -1.62 3.64 19.96
CA GLY A 108 -2.65 4.05 20.93
C GLY A 108 -3.88 3.15 21.03
N VAL A 109 -4.07 2.18 20.13
CA VAL A 109 -5.23 1.27 20.15
C VAL A 109 -4.77 -0.18 20.23
N ASP A 110 -4.86 -0.75 21.42
CA ASP A 110 -4.50 -2.14 21.71
C ASP A 110 -5.57 -3.12 21.14
N PRO A 111 -5.22 -3.96 20.13
CA PRO A 111 -6.17 -4.87 19.51
C PRO A 111 -6.58 -6.03 20.44
N VAL A 112 -5.68 -6.49 21.32
CA VAL A 112 -5.99 -7.54 22.30
C VAL A 112 -6.97 -6.99 23.34
N ALA A 113 -6.75 -5.77 23.82
CA ALA A 113 -7.66 -5.13 24.77
C ALA A 113 -9.05 -4.89 24.16
N LEU A 114 -9.12 -4.41 22.91
CA LEU A 114 -10.39 -4.25 22.19
C LEU A 114 -11.10 -5.60 21.97
N GLN A 115 -10.39 -6.64 21.53
CA GLN A 115 -10.95 -7.98 21.36
C GLN A 115 -11.46 -8.55 22.69
N THR A 116 -10.72 -8.33 23.79
CA THR A 116 -11.13 -8.74 25.13
C THR A 116 -12.41 -8.02 25.57
N ALA A 117 -12.50 -6.71 25.36
CA ALA A 117 -13.70 -5.94 25.68
C ALA A 117 -14.91 -6.37 24.86
N LEU A 118 -14.73 -6.64 23.55
CA LEU A 118 -15.77 -7.20 22.68
C LEU A 118 -16.24 -8.57 23.15
N ALA A 119 -15.32 -9.44 23.58
CA ALA A 119 -15.67 -10.74 24.16
C ALA A 119 -16.51 -10.61 25.44
N THR A 120 -16.12 -9.71 26.35
CA THR A 120 -16.89 -9.40 27.57
C THR A 120 -18.28 -8.81 27.24
N ALA A 121 -18.40 -8.04 26.16
CA ALA A 121 -19.66 -7.49 25.66
C ALA A 121 -20.54 -8.51 24.90
N GLY A 122 -20.16 -9.79 24.83
CA GLY A 122 -20.94 -10.86 24.20
C GLY A 122 -20.53 -11.22 22.76
N TYR A 123 -19.39 -10.71 22.27
CA TYR A 123 -18.88 -10.95 20.92
C TYR A 123 -17.54 -11.72 20.88
N PRO A 124 -17.41 -12.89 21.55
CA PRO A 124 -16.12 -13.56 21.80
C PRO A 124 -15.42 -14.17 20.57
N LYS A 125 -16.05 -14.10 19.39
CA LYS A 125 -15.50 -14.62 18.14
C LYS A 125 -14.98 -13.54 17.19
N LEU A 126 -15.20 -12.25 17.50
CA LEU A 126 -14.76 -11.18 16.62
C LEU A 126 -13.24 -11.07 16.64
N LYS A 127 -12.67 -11.02 15.45
CA LYS A 127 -11.23 -10.93 15.22
C LYS A 127 -10.80 -9.47 15.03
N VAL A 128 -9.81 -9.01 15.79
CA VAL A 128 -9.27 -7.64 15.71
C VAL A 128 -7.83 -7.66 15.18
N PHE A 129 -7.50 -6.75 14.26
CA PHE A 129 -6.13 -6.47 13.83
C PHE A 129 -5.88 -4.96 13.75
N ASN A 130 -4.67 -4.52 14.09
CA ASN A 130 -4.24 -3.12 13.99
C ASN A 130 -3.29 -2.94 12.81
N PHE A 131 -3.73 -2.25 11.77
CA PHE A 131 -2.94 -1.91 10.58
C PHE A 131 -2.61 -0.41 10.56
N GLY A 132 -2.23 0.17 11.70
CA GLY A 132 -1.81 1.56 11.80
C GLY A 132 -0.49 1.83 11.04
N ILE A 133 -0.31 3.06 10.55
CA ILE A 133 0.91 3.49 9.86
C ILE A 133 1.34 4.86 10.42
N ASN A 134 2.64 5.04 10.71
CA ASN A 134 3.12 6.32 11.24
C ASN A 134 2.84 7.48 10.28
N GLY A 135 2.17 8.50 10.81
CA GLY A 135 1.80 9.71 10.06
C GLY A 135 0.75 9.49 8.96
N ALA A 136 0.02 8.37 8.97
CA ALA A 136 -1.08 8.11 8.04
C ALA A 136 -2.11 9.25 8.01
N THR A 137 -2.82 9.28 6.89
CA THR A 137 -3.80 10.28 6.48
C THR A 137 -4.97 9.57 5.79
N ALA A 138 -6.02 10.28 5.38
CA ALA A 138 -7.06 9.71 4.55
C ALA A 138 -6.53 9.12 3.24
N GLN A 139 -5.53 9.74 2.59
CA GLN A 139 -4.91 9.16 1.39
C GLN A 139 -4.17 7.84 1.67
N VAL A 140 -3.49 7.72 2.82
CA VAL A 140 -2.84 6.46 3.23
C VAL A 140 -3.86 5.38 3.58
N VAL A 141 -4.91 5.71 4.36
CA VAL A 141 -5.96 4.75 4.74
C VAL A 141 -6.77 4.30 3.50
N ASN A 142 -7.04 5.22 2.56
CA ASN A 142 -7.64 4.89 1.26
C ASN A 142 -6.75 3.93 0.45
N LEU A 143 -5.43 4.14 0.43
CA LEU A 143 -4.50 3.20 -0.20
C LEU A 143 -4.56 1.81 0.46
N GLN A 144 -4.57 1.73 1.79
CA GLN A 144 -4.66 0.45 2.50
C GLN A 144 -5.91 -0.32 2.08
N LEU A 145 -7.08 0.28 2.26
CA LEU A 145 -8.37 -0.40 2.07
C LEU A 145 -8.72 -0.64 0.59
N ASN A 146 -8.46 0.32 -0.30
CA ASN A 146 -8.85 0.23 -1.72
C ASN A 146 -7.74 -0.29 -2.66
N ARG A 147 -6.48 -0.44 -2.21
CA ARG A 147 -5.37 -0.91 -3.08
C ARG A 147 -4.49 -2.01 -2.49
N LEU A 148 -4.32 -2.10 -1.16
CA LEU A 148 -3.57 -3.21 -0.55
C LEU A 148 -4.48 -4.41 -0.27
N LEU A 149 -5.68 -4.16 0.24
CA LEU A 149 -6.69 -5.18 0.48
C LEU A 149 -7.40 -5.58 -0.83
N LYS A 150 -7.63 -6.87 -1.01
CA LYS A 150 -8.60 -7.43 -1.96
C LYS A 150 -10.02 -7.25 -1.41
N PRO A 151 -11.08 -7.19 -2.24
CA PRO A 151 -12.47 -7.04 -1.77
C PRO A 151 -12.88 -8.09 -0.74
N GLU A 152 -12.40 -9.32 -0.86
CA GLU A 152 -12.72 -10.43 0.05
C GLU A 152 -12.04 -10.28 1.43
N GLN A 153 -11.01 -9.43 1.52
CA GLN A 153 -10.24 -9.13 2.72
C GLN A 153 -10.81 -7.92 3.48
N TRP A 154 -11.90 -7.30 3.00
CA TRP A 154 -12.51 -6.17 3.69
C TRP A 154 -13.09 -6.57 5.06
N PRO A 155 -12.80 -5.79 6.12
CA PRO A 155 -13.34 -6.01 7.46
C PRO A 155 -14.83 -5.62 7.52
N ARG A 156 -15.51 -6.04 8.59
CA ARG A 156 -16.91 -5.67 8.86
C ARG A 156 -17.01 -4.30 9.54
N VAL A 157 -16.01 -3.95 10.33
CA VAL A 157 -15.90 -2.66 11.04
C VAL A 157 -14.49 -2.10 10.82
N ILE A 158 -14.41 -0.81 10.50
CA ILE A 158 -13.16 -0.06 10.45
C ILE A 158 -13.13 0.88 11.66
N VAL A 159 -12.13 0.74 12.51
CA VAL A 159 -11.85 1.69 13.60
C VAL A 159 -10.75 2.63 13.11
N TRP A 160 -11.15 3.79 12.60
CA TRP A 160 -10.20 4.79 12.14
C TRP A 160 -9.78 5.69 13.32
N ALA A 161 -8.66 5.34 13.94
CA ALA A 161 -8.13 6.04 15.11
C ALA A 161 -7.08 7.08 14.69
N ASP A 162 -7.53 8.31 14.43
CA ASP A 162 -6.64 9.39 14.00
C ASP A 162 -6.99 10.77 14.59
N GLY A 163 -6.08 11.72 14.41
CA GLY A 163 -6.30 13.13 14.71
C GLY A 163 -6.80 13.89 13.47
N VAL A 164 -7.39 15.07 13.68
CA VAL A 164 -7.94 15.92 12.61
C VAL A 164 -6.94 16.23 11.49
N ARG A 165 -5.62 16.27 11.79
CA ARG A 165 -4.54 16.40 10.82
C ARG A 165 -4.62 15.38 9.66
N ALA A 166 -5.06 14.15 9.93
CA ALA A 166 -5.17 13.11 8.90
C ALA A 166 -6.17 13.44 7.77
N PHE A 167 -7.10 14.36 8.05
CA PHE A 167 -8.15 14.83 7.15
C PHE A 167 -7.87 16.23 6.60
N ASN A 168 -6.77 16.88 7.00
CA ASN A 168 -6.40 18.23 6.59
C ASN A 168 -5.60 18.21 5.27
N SER A 169 -6.18 18.73 4.18
CA SER A 169 -5.51 18.81 2.88
C SER A 169 -4.59 20.03 2.71
N GLY A 170 -4.69 21.04 3.58
CA GLY A 170 -3.86 22.26 3.48
C GLY A 170 -2.40 22.04 3.93
N ARG A 171 -2.06 20.85 4.42
CA ARG A 171 -0.69 20.44 4.73
C ARG A 171 -0.25 19.28 3.85
N LEU A 172 1.01 19.31 3.40
CA LEU A 172 1.60 18.25 2.57
C LEU A 172 1.58 16.89 3.29
N ASP A 173 0.96 15.92 2.65
CA ASP A 173 1.00 14.51 3.04
C ASP A 173 2.36 13.88 2.69
N ARG A 174 3.28 13.92 3.64
CA ARG A 174 4.63 13.35 3.49
C ARG A 174 4.61 11.83 3.41
N THR A 175 3.76 11.16 4.20
CA THR A 175 3.70 9.70 4.23
C THR A 175 3.16 9.16 2.90
N TYR A 176 2.04 9.69 2.40
CA TYR A 176 1.51 9.29 1.11
C TYR A 176 2.45 9.65 -0.04
N ARG A 177 3.07 10.83 -0.04
CA ARG A 177 4.05 11.23 -1.07
C ARG A 177 5.24 10.27 -1.14
N ASN A 178 5.78 9.85 0.01
CA ASN A 178 6.86 8.88 0.06
C ASN A 178 6.42 7.51 -0.47
N ILE A 179 5.16 7.11 -0.20
CA ILE A 179 4.59 5.89 -0.76
C ILE A 179 4.45 6.00 -2.29
N GLN A 180 3.93 7.12 -2.81
CA GLN A 180 3.71 7.30 -4.26
C GLN A 180 4.97 7.14 -5.12
N VAL A 181 6.15 7.46 -4.59
CA VAL A 181 7.44 7.32 -5.30
C VAL A 181 8.11 5.95 -5.10
N SER A 182 7.54 5.08 -4.27
CA SER A 182 8.08 3.75 -3.97
C SER A 182 7.91 2.74 -5.12
N GLN A 183 8.78 1.74 -5.17
CA GLN A 183 8.64 0.61 -6.10
C GLN A 183 7.36 -0.21 -5.80
N GLY A 184 6.98 -0.34 -4.53
CA GLY A 184 5.75 -1.01 -4.14
C GLY A 184 4.51 -0.33 -4.73
N PHE A 185 4.44 1.01 -4.68
CA PHE A 185 3.34 1.75 -5.29
C PHE A 185 3.32 1.64 -6.81
N GLN A 186 4.48 1.68 -7.48
CA GLN A 186 4.56 1.40 -8.92
C GLN A 186 4.00 0.00 -9.25
N LYS A 187 4.29 -1.00 -8.41
CA LYS A 187 3.76 -2.37 -8.55
C LYS A 187 2.24 -2.44 -8.29
N LEU A 188 1.70 -1.65 -7.36
CA LEU A 188 0.24 -1.49 -7.18
C LEU A 188 -0.44 -0.86 -8.41
N GLN A 189 0.23 0.02 -9.15
CA GLN A 189 -0.35 0.63 -10.36
C GLN A 189 -0.52 -0.39 -11.50
N THR A 190 0.32 -1.42 -11.57
CA THR A 190 0.16 -2.52 -12.55
C THR A 190 -0.87 -3.57 -12.12
N GLY A 191 -1.75 -3.27 -11.15
CA GLY A 191 -2.79 -4.18 -10.65
C GLY A 191 -2.28 -5.37 -9.85
N SER A 192 -0.99 -5.42 -9.50
CA SER A 192 -0.46 -6.45 -8.62
C SER A 192 -0.86 -6.17 -7.17
N THR A 193 -1.31 -7.20 -6.44
CA THR A 193 -1.62 -7.12 -5.01
C THR A 193 -0.49 -7.73 -4.18
N PRO A 194 -0.19 -7.20 -2.99
CA PRO A 194 0.71 -7.87 -2.05
C PRO A 194 0.19 -9.26 -1.68
N GLN A 195 1.09 -10.23 -1.57
CA GLN A 195 0.78 -11.59 -1.14
C GLN A 195 1.91 -12.09 -0.24
N LEU A 196 1.56 -12.91 0.75
CA LEU A 196 2.56 -13.63 1.54
C LEU A 196 3.23 -14.66 0.63
N VAL A 197 4.54 -14.55 0.43
CA VAL A 197 5.30 -15.46 -0.42
C VAL A 197 5.81 -16.64 0.42
N PRO A 198 5.31 -17.88 0.23
CA PRO A 198 5.47 -18.96 1.23
C PRO A 198 6.91 -19.41 1.52
N TYR A 199 7.86 -19.10 0.63
CA TYR A 199 9.28 -19.42 0.81
C TYR A 199 10.05 -18.34 1.60
N LEU A 200 9.44 -17.19 1.88
CA LEU A 200 9.89 -16.24 2.88
C LEU A 200 8.91 -16.25 4.05
N ASN A 201 9.09 -17.24 4.93
CA ASN A 201 8.66 -17.17 6.33
C ASN A 201 9.46 -16.09 7.11
N GLY A 202 9.94 -15.05 6.41
CA GLY A 202 11.29 -14.49 6.57
C GLY A 202 11.47 -13.03 6.10
N MET A 203 10.44 -12.33 5.62
CA MET A 203 10.55 -10.86 5.44
C MET A 203 10.49 -10.14 6.80
N LEU A 204 9.78 -10.70 7.78
CA LEU A 204 10.20 -10.76 9.18
C LEU A 204 11.01 -12.03 9.29
N HIS A 205 12.30 -11.97 9.61
CA HIS A 205 13.05 -13.19 9.92
C HIS A 205 12.32 -13.95 11.02
N ASP A 206 12.46 -15.28 11.07
CA ASP A 206 11.88 -16.07 12.15
C ASP A 206 12.35 -15.56 13.52
N ASP A 207 13.53 -14.94 13.56
CA ASP A 207 14.11 -14.22 14.70
C ASP A 207 13.44 -12.85 14.98
N ASP A 208 12.96 -12.14 13.95
CA ASP A 208 12.11 -10.94 14.06
C ASP A 208 10.68 -11.26 14.53
N VAL A 209 10.29 -12.55 14.54
CA VAL A 209 9.05 -13.05 15.14
C VAL A 209 9.31 -13.53 16.56
N LYS A 210 10.43 -14.22 16.82
CA LYS A 210 10.86 -14.59 18.19
C LYS A 210 11.10 -13.38 19.09
N THR A 211 11.52 -12.25 18.53
CA THR A 211 11.64 -10.96 19.24
C THR A 211 10.30 -10.27 19.50
N LEU A 212 9.18 -10.73 18.93
CA LEU A 212 7.84 -10.31 19.35
C LEU A 212 7.42 -11.07 20.62
N GLU A 213 8.00 -10.69 21.76
CA GLU A 213 7.63 -11.24 23.07
C GLU A 213 6.17 -10.90 23.47
N ASP A 214 5.59 -9.88 22.85
CA ASP A 214 4.24 -9.39 23.13
C ASP A 214 3.24 -9.78 22.03
N PRO A 215 2.22 -10.60 22.32
CA PRO A 215 1.18 -11.01 21.35
C PRO A 215 0.45 -9.86 20.67
N ARG A 216 0.41 -8.67 21.28
CA ARG A 216 -0.21 -7.47 20.69
C ARG A 216 0.54 -7.01 19.44
N GLN A 217 1.85 -7.25 19.37
CA GLN A 217 2.66 -6.89 18.21
C GLN A 217 2.43 -7.83 17.02
N LEU A 218 2.07 -9.09 17.27
CA LEU A 218 1.60 -10.01 16.21
C LEU A 218 0.27 -9.56 15.60
N GLN A 219 -0.56 -8.87 16.38
CA GLN A 219 -1.81 -8.22 15.94
C GLN A 219 -1.59 -6.78 15.46
N GLY A 220 -0.33 -6.38 15.24
CA GLY A 220 0.05 -5.11 14.61
C GLY A 220 0.18 -3.90 15.53
N LEU A 221 0.01 -4.03 16.85
CA LEU A 221 0.34 -2.94 17.79
C LEU A 221 1.86 -2.68 17.77
N HIS A 222 2.27 -1.42 17.62
CA HIS A 222 3.65 -1.02 17.88
C HIS A 222 3.77 -0.57 19.35
N VAL A 223 4.33 -1.44 20.18
CA VAL A 223 4.56 -1.14 21.59
C VAL A 223 5.69 -0.12 21.71
N VAL A 224 5.40 1.01 22.36
CA VAL A 224 6.39 2.02 22.76
C VAL A 224 6.71 1.80 24.23
N SER A 225 7.99 1.60 24.55
CA SER A 225 8.47 1.35 25.92
C SER A 225 8.80 2.62 26.71
N ASP A 226 8.79 3.79 26.06
CA ASP A 226 9.05 5.08 26.70
C ASP A 226 7.93 5.44 27.70
N VAL A 227 8.29 5.55 28.98
CA VAL A 227 7.36 5.98 30.03
C VAL A 227 7.36 7.50 30.11
N PHE A 228 6.19 8.11 29.88
CA PHE A 228 6.02 9.56 30.09
C PHE A 228 6.12 9.88 31.59
N LEU A 229 7.18 10.62 31.98
CA LEU A 229 7.41 11.08 33.35
C LEU A 229 7.01 12.56 33.48
N PRO A 230 5.72 12.89 33.76
CA PRO A 230 5.21 14.26 33.70
C PRO A 230 5.96 15.22 34.64
N GLN A 231 6.38 14.75 35.82
CA GLN A 231 7.12 15.55 36.80
C GLN A 231 8.51 15.97 36.32
N GLN A 232 9.13 15.21 35.40
CA GLN A 232 10.40 15.57 34.78
C GLN A 232 10.14 16.44 33.54
N TYR A 233 9.22 16.00 32.68
CA TYR A 233 8.87 16.69 31.44
C TYR A 233 8.43 18.14 31.68
N PHE A 234 7.47 18.39 32.58
CA PHE A 234 6.96 19.74 32.84
C PHE A 234 7.91 20.63 33.67
N ARG A 235 9.00 20.09 34.24
CA ARG A 235 10.10 20.93 34.77
C ARG A 235 10.92 21.53 33.64
N GLN A 236 11.14 20.78 32.56
CA GLN A 236 11.92 21.21 31.40
C GLN A 236 11.07 22.00 30.39
N PHE A 237 9.78 21.65 30.26
CA PHE A 237 8.82 22.26 29.35
C PHE A 237 7.59 22.80 30.12
N PRO A 238 7.75 23.81 30.99
CA PRO A 238 6.68 24.28 31.89
C PRO A 238 5.52 25.02 31.21
N LYS A 239 5.60 25.28 29.90
CA LYS A 239 4.53 25.89 29.11
C LYS A 239 4.50 25.27 27.71
N ILE A 240 3.34 24.80 27.28
CA ILE A 240 3.02 24.52 25.88
C ILE A 240 2.07 25.63 25.44
N ALA A 241 2.54 26.56 24.62
CA ALA A 241 1.67 27.60 24.07
C ALA A 241 0.87 27.02 22.89
N GLY A 242 -0.47 27.06 22.96
CA GLY A 242 -1.36 26.48 21.94
C GLY A 242 -1.16 27.03 20.52
N GLN A 243 -0.52 28.19 20.37
CA GLN A 243 -0.06 28.75 19.10
C GLN A 243 0.94 27.85 18.34
N PHE A 244 1.53 26.84 19.00
CA PHE A 244 2.41 25.85 18.37
C PHE A 244 1.69 24.56 17.95
N ASP A 245 0.36 24.47 18.12
CA ASP A 245 -0.42 23.33 17.61
C ASP A 245 -0.62 23.46 16.09
N GLY A 246 0.45 23.15 15.36
CA GLY A 246 0.51 23.22 13.91
C GLY A 246 -0.40 22.22 13.18
N ASP A 247 -1.11 21.33 13.89
CA ASP A 247 -2.08 20.41 13.28
C ASP A 247 -3.34 21.14 12.77
N TYR A 248 -3.62 22.33 13.32
CA TYR A 248 -4.72 23.23 12.93
C TYR A 248 -4.30 24.38 11.99
N VAL A 249 -3.01 24.52 11.68
CA VAL A 249 -2.53 25.52 10.70
C VAL A 249 -2.91 25.09 9.29
N ASP A 250 -3.37 26.05 8.49
CA ASP A 250 -3.88 25.86 7.13
C ASP A 250 -4.91 24.72 7.05
N PHE A 251 -5.86 24.67 8.00
CA PHE A 251 -6.83 23.58 8.07
C PHE A 251 -7.86 23.65 6.94
N ASP A 252 -7.76 22.71 6.00
CA ASP A 252 -8.65 22.62 4.84
C ASP A 252 -9.29 21.22 4.73
N LEU A 253 -10.63 21.19 4.74
CA LEU A 253 -11.47 20.01 4.50
C LEU A 253 -11.98 19.95 3.04
N SER A 254 -11.42 20.74 2.14
CA SER A 254 -11.48 20.52 0.70
C SER A 254 -10.29 19.65 0.25
N GLY A 255 -10.23 19.25 -1.02
CA GLY A 255 -9.05 18.60 -1.59
C GLY A 255 -8.83 17.12 -1.24
N ALA A 256 -7.58 16.66 -1.32
CA ALA A 256 -7.22 15.26 -1.51
C ALA A 256 -7.57 14.34 -0.33
N GLN A 257 -7.48 14.81 0.92
CA GLN A 257 -7.86 14.00 2.09
C GLN A 257 -9.38 13.79 2.14
N THR A 258 -10.14 14.80 1.77
CA THR A 258 -11.62 14.72 1.68
C THR A 258 -12.07 13.84 0.53
N THR A 259 -11.40 13.90 -0.63
CA THR A 259 -11.63 12.94 -1.72
C THR A 259 -11.38 11.52 -1.25
N ALA A 260 -10.21 11.24 -0.64
CA ALA A 260 -9.87 9.91 -0.15
C ALA A 260 -10.84 9.38 0.93
N THR A 261 -11.34 10.26 1.81
CA THR A 261 -12.39 9.93 2.79
C THR A 261 -13.72 9.62 2.09
N SER A 262 -14.09 10.40 1.08
CA SER A 262 -15.32 10.22 0.29
C SER A 262 -15.28 8.96 -0.58
N ASP A 263 -14.11 8.56 -1.06
CA ASP A 263 -13.90 7.30 -1.78
C ASP A 263 -14.17 6.10 -0.88
N LEU A 264 -13.64 6.14 0.36
CA LEU A 264 -13.87 5.12 1.37
C LEU A 264 -15.34 4.99 1.75
N LEU A 265 -16.02 6.10 2.01
CA LEU A 265 -17.45 6.09 2.36
C LEU A 265 -18.31 5.47 1.26
N ARG A 266 -18.04 5.81 -0.01
CA ARG A 266 -18.75 5.23 -1.17
C ARG A 266 -18.49 3.73 -1.32
N GLN A 267 -17.28 3.27 -0.99
CA GLN A 267 -16.96 1.84 -0.97
C GLN A 267 -17.68 1.12 0.18
N THR A 268 -17.69 1.69 1.38
CA THR A 268 -18.44 1.10 2.52
C THR A 268 -19.94 1.05 2.27
N ASP A 269 -20.54 2.03 1.60
CA ASP A 269 -21.97 1.99 1.23
C ASP A 269 -22.26 0.89 0.19
N ALA A 270 -21.38 0.74 -0.80
CA ALA A 270 -21.50 -0.30 -1.83
C ALA A 270 -21.36 -1.72 -1.25
N ASP A 271 -20.42 -1.92 -0.33
CA ASP A 271 -20.24 -3.21 0.34
C ASP A 271 -21.28 -3.44 1.44
N ALA A 272 -21.77 -2.41 2.16
CA ALA A 272 -22.91 -2.52 3.08
C ALA A 272 -24.14 -3.13 2.39
N PHE A 273 -24.39 -2.74 1.13
CA PHE A 273 -25.46 -3.31 0.31
C PHE A 273 -25.28 -4.81 -0.01
N ARG A 274 -24.04 -5.33 0.03
CA ARG A 274 -23.73 -6.75 -0.16
C ARG A 274 -23.90 -7.60 1.09
N TRP A 275 -24.01 -7.00 2.29
CA TRP A 275 -24.31 -7.74 3.53
C TRP A 275 -25.82 -7.93 3.76
N CYS A 276 -26.68 -7.33 2.91
CA CYS A 276 -28.14 -7.40 3.01
C CYS A 276 -28.82 -8.27 1.93
N LEU A 277 -28.04 -9.03 1.16
CA LEU A 277 -28.48 -9.96 0.11
C LEU A 277 -27.89 -11.36 0.33
#